data_AF-A0AAE1KFQ0-F1
#
_entry.id   AF-A0AAE1KFQ0-F1
#
_cell.length_a   1.000
_cell.length_b   1.000
_cell.length_c   1.000
_cell.angle_alpha   90.00
_cell.angle_beta   90.00
_cell.angle_gamma   90.00
#
_symmetry.space_group_name_H-M   'P 1'
#
loop_
_entity.id
_entity.type
_entity.pdbx_description
1 polymer ?
#
loop_
_entity_poly.entity_id
_entity_poly.type
_entity_poly.pdbx_seq_one_letter_code
_entity_poly.pdbx_strand_id
1 'polypeptide(L)'
;YVQVVLRYADRNVTVWYLLNQQQADWTYAQVTLPANSTNNVTVAIAGVQGPHVMGMIGVDDIAVAPIACPVKPEVAKVEAGDCTFDRDLCLWEASGGDESSSSSSSANLAKWHLADNSPLKDHTFEADEGGYAYMETFNRISKSNLTSPLLPSDTFFCFTFWFSHVYRDTAELKIYRVPEGGGQGGEEENEEALLWEYNLDADDEDDTPTWQYGQLPLDTTNIDYRVVMAGMVTRSGWAVDDVKFYTSDTNCRVYPSTASPV
;
A
#
# COMPACT_ATOMS: atom_id res chain seq x y z
N TYR A 1 7.08 -14.31 0.19
CA TYR A 1 7.71 -13.76 -1.03
C TYR A 1 9.23 -13.79 -0.90
N VAL A 2 9.96 -13.46 -1.98
CA VAL A 2 11.42 -13.30 -1.96
C VAL A 2 11.78 -11.85 -2.22
N GLN A 3 12.81 -11.33 -1.54
CA GLN A 3 13.30 -9.98 -1.74
C GLN A 3 14.83 -9.90 -1.76
N VAL A 4 15.37 -8.91 -2.46
CA VAL A 4 16.78 -8.53 -2.42
C VAL A 4 16.91 -7.26 -1.58
N VAL A 5 17.70 -7.36 -0.51
CA VAL A 5 17.89 -6.30 0.48
C VAL A 5 19.36 -5.91 0.53
N LEU A 6 19.62 -4.61 0.46
CA LEU A 6 20.91 -4.01 0.75
C LEU A 6 20.99 -3.72 2.24
N ARG A 7 21.93 -4.36 2.93
CA ARG A 7 22.17 -4.15 4.36
C ARG A 7 23.36 -3.22 4.55
N TYR A 8 23.09 -2.02 5.02
CA TYR A 8 24.06 -1.05 5.50
C TYR A 8 24.25 -1.19 7.02
N ALA A 9 25.21 -0.47 7.58
CA ALA A 9 25.47 -0.53 9.03
C ALA A 9 24.31 0.02 9.87
N ASP A 10 23.55 0.96 9.31
CA ASP A 10 22.51 1.75 9.97
C ASP A 10 21.09 1.46 9.46
N ARG A 11 20.96 0.88 8.26
CA ARG A 11 19.65 0.64 7.62
C ARG A 11 19.66 -0.52 6.64
N ASN A 12 18.46 -1.02 6.34
CA ASN A 12 18.20 -1.96 5.26
C ASN A 12 17.38 -1.29 4.16
N VAL A 13 17.68 -1.57 2.90
CA VAL A 13 16.94 -1.05 1.74
C VAL A 13 16.56 -2.21 0.85
N THR A 14 15.26 -2.45 0.67
CA THR A 14 14.77 -3.42 -0.32
C THR A 14 14.86 -2.79 -1.70
N VAL A 15 15.49 -3.50 -2.64
CA VAL A 15 15.68 -3.02 -4.04
C VAL A 15 14.94 -3.86 -5.07
N TRP A 16 14.44 -5.01 -4.65
CA TRP A 16 13.67 -5.94 -5.47
C TRP A 16 12.83 -6.81 -4.55
N TYR A 17 11.57 -7.06 -4.88
CA TYR A 17 10.80 -8.12 -4.23
C TYR A 17 9.76 -8.71 -5.16
N LEU A 18 9.52 -10.02 -5.06
CA LEU A 18 8.54 -10.71 -5.87
C LEU A 18 7.62 -11.53 -4.98
N LEU A 19 6.34 -11.11 -4.93
CA LEU A 19 5.25 -11.90 -4.38
C LEU A 19 5.06 -13.14 -5.27
N ASN A 20 5.17 -14.33 -4.67
CA ASN A 20 5.00 -15.58 -5.40
C ASN A 20 3.63 -16.17 -5.06
N GLN A 21 2.67 -15.95 -5.94
CA GLN A 21 1.32 -16.51 -5.84
C GLN A 21 1.18 -17.73 -6.77
N GLN A 22 1.74 -18.87 -6.36
CA GLN A 22 1.26 -20.22 -6.74
C GLN A 22 1.88 -20.96 -7.94
N GLN A 23 3.12 -20.70 -8.38
CA GLN A 23 3.78 -21.65 -9.30
C GLN A 23 5.22 -21.97 -8.90
N ALA A 24 5.53 -23.28 -8.85
CA ALA A 24 6.87 -23.80 -8.60
C ALA A 24 7.70 -23.80 -9.91
N ASP A 25 7.90 -22.62 -10.47
CA ASP A 25 8.70 -22.43 -11.69
C ASP A 25 9.84 -21.42 -11.48
N TRP A 26 10.91 -21.59 -12.25
CA TRP A 26 12.08 -20.71 -12.19
C TRP A 26 11.77 -19.36 -12.80
N THR A 27 11.91 -18.30 -11.99
CA THR A 27 11.77 -16.93 -12.45
C THR A 27 13.13 -16.25 -12.51
N TYR A 28 13.50 -15.74 -13.68
CA TYR A 28 14.72 -14.95 -13.82
C TYR A 28 14.60 -13.62 -13.07
N ALA A 29 15.46 -13.44 -12.07
CA ALA A 29 15.50 -12.24 -11.24
C ALA A 29 16.74 -11.41 -11.55
N GLN A 30 16.54 -10.09 -11.71
CA GLN A 30 17.63 -9.15 -11.97
C GLN A 30 17.29 -7.80 -11.34
N VAL A 31 18.29 -7.15 -10.74
CA VAL A 31 18.15 -5.81 -10.14
C VAL A 31 19.49 -5.06 -10.21
N THR A 32 19.44 -3.74 -10.40
CA THR A 32 20.63 -2.88 -10.26
C THR A 32 20.97 -2.68 -8.79
N LEU A 33 22.23 -2.92 -8.43
CA LEU A 33 22.77 -2.52 -7.14
C LEU A 33 23.28 -1.06 -7.26
N PRO A 34 22.92 -0.15 -6.34
CA PRO A 34 23.33 1.25 -6.42
C PRO A 34 24.85 1.38 -6.30
N ALA A 35 25.46 2.09 -7.26
CA ALA A 35 26.91 2.22 -7.40
C ALA A 35 27.58 3.14 -6.35
N ASN A 36 26.80 3.82 -5.51
CA ASN A 36 27.25 4.90 -4.64
C ASN A 36 27.07 4.61 -3.15
N SER A 37 27.70 3.54 -2.66
CA SER A 37 27.94 3.42 -1.22
C SER A 37 29.44 3.51 -0.94
N THR A 38 29.85 4.61 -0.31
CA THR A 38 31.15 4.72 0.37
C THR A 38 31.31 3.68 1.49
N ASN A 39 30.20 3.05 1.88
CA ASN A 39 30.12 2.00 2.89
C ASN A 39 30.09 0.61 2.23
N ASN A 40 30.75 -0.35 2.88
CA ASN A 40 30.57 -1.77 2.56
C ASN A 40 29.09 -2.13 2.71
N VAL A 41 28.51 -2.75 1.68
CA VAL A 41 27.12 -3.20 1.67
C VAL A 41 27.07 -4.71 1.55
N THR A 42 26.18 -5.35 2.32
CA THR A 42 25.87 -6.78 2.13
C THR A 42 24.61 -6.91 1.30
N VAL A 43 24.70 -7.63 0.19
CA VAL A 43 23.52 -8.03 -0.60
C VAL A 43 22.95 -9.29 0.02
N ALA A 44 21.71 -9.22 0.49
CA ALA A 44 21.00 -10.36 1.08
C ALA A 44 19.79 -10.72 0.20
N ILE A 45 19.65 -12.01 -0.12
CA ILE A 45 18.42 -12.56 -0.67
C ILE A 45 17.64 -13.14 0.52
N ALA A 46 16.47 -12.57 0.81
CA ALA A 46 15.66 -12.94 1.96
C ALA A 46 14.34 -13.55 1.51
N GLY A 47 14.05 -14.75 2.01
CA GLY A 47 12.70 -15.30 2.01
C GLY A 47 11.91 -14.65 3.15
N VAL A 48 10.77 -14.05 2.82
CA VAL A 48 9.82 -13.53 3.81
C VAL A 48 8.61 -14.44 3.81
N GLN A 49 8.35 -14.99 4.98
CA GLN A 49 7.19 -15.79 5.28
C GLN A 49 6.15 -14.87 5.92
N GLY A 50 4.93 -14.87 5.37
CA GLY A 50 3.77 -14.26 6.02
C GLY A 50 3.30 -15.09 7.22
N PRO A 51 2.42 -14.55 8.07
CA PRO A 51 1.86 -15.29 9.18
C PRO A 51 1.24 -16.61 8.72
N HIS A 52 1.48 -17.70 9.46
CA HIS A 52 0.77 -18.98 9.26
C HIS A 52 0.88 -19.67 7.88
N VAL A 53 1.79 -19.26 7.00
CA VAL A 53 1.93 -19.83 5.64
C VAL A 53 3.17 -20.70 5.48
N MET A 54 3.05 -21.86 4.83
CA MET A 54 4.16 -22.74 4.51
C MET A 54 4.58 -22.51 3.04
N GLY A 55 5.87 -22.28 2.79
CA GLY A 55 6.41 -22.13 1.45
C GLY A 55 7.89 -22.44 1.38
N MET A 56 8.36 -22.84 0.20
CA MET A 56 9.79 -23.05 -0.08
C MET A 56 10.24 -22.07 -1.17
N ILE A 57 11.46 -21.57 -1.04
CA ILE A 57 12.09 -20.69 -2.02
C ILE A 57 13.40 -21.33 -2.46
N GLY A 58 13.53 -21.59 -3.76
CA GLY A 58 14.79 -21.99 -4.39
C GLY A 58 15.49 -20.77 -4.96
N VAL A 59 16.80 -20.69 -4.77
CA VAL A 59 17.66 -19.65 -5.37
C VAL A 59 18.86 -20.37 -5.97
N ASP A 60 19.16 -20.10 -7.23
CA ASP A 60 20.28 -20.70 -7.95
C ASP A 60 20.95 -19.67 -8.88
N ASP A 61 22.14 -19.99 -9.37
CA ASP A 61 22.87 -19.22 -10.40
C ASP A 61 23.07 -17.71 -10.11
N ILE A 62 23.52 -17.39 -8.90
CA ILE A 62 23.76 -16.00 -8.46
C ILE A 62 25.03 -15.44 -9.11
N ALA A 63 24.89 -14.31 -9.81
CA ALA A 63 26.00 -13.56 -10.39
C ALA A 63 25.89 -12.05 -10.10
N VAL A 64 27.05 -11.38 -10.00
CA VAL A 64 27.15 -9.91 -9.86
C VAL A 64 28.03 -9.38 -10.97
N ALA A 65 27.58 -8.35 -11.68
CA ALA A 65 28.30 -7.73 -12.78
C ALA A 65 28.37 -6.20 -12.60
N PRO A 66 29.46 -5.53 -13.04
CA PRO A 66 29.65 -4.09 -12.91
C PRO A 66 28.91 -3.31 -14.02
N ILE A 67 27.65 -3.66 -14.25
CA ILE A 67 26.77 -3.03 -15.24
C ILE A 67 25.41 -2.74 -14.59
N ALA A 68 24.74 -1.70 -15.07
CA ALA A 68 23.35 -1.47 -14.70
C ALA A 68 22.47 -2.60 -15.27
N CYS A 69 21.56 -3.07 -14.45
CA CYS A 69 20.73 -4.24 -14.67
C CYS A 69 19.25 -3.82 -14.63
N PRO A 70 18.48 -3.92 -15.73
CA PRO A 70 17.05 -3.64 -15.66
C PRO A 70 16.38 -4.57 -14.65
N VAL A 71 15.36 -4.05 -13.95
CA VAL A 71 14.63 -4.87 -12.99
C VAL A 71 13.85 -5.95 -13.73
N LYS A 72 13.99 -7.21 -13.31
CA LYS A 72 13.24 -8.35 -13.85
C LYS A 72 12.73 -9.27 -12.73
N PRO A 73 11.48 -9.74 -12.79
CA PRO A 73 10.41 -9.22 -13.67
C PRO A 73 10.05 -7.77 -13.29
N GLU A 74 9.37 -7.03 -14.18
CA GLU A 74 9.06 -5.61 -13.94
C GLU A 74 8.23 -5.40 -12.66
N VAL A 75 7.32 -6.33 -12.37
CA VAL A 75 6.50 -6.34 -11.14
C VAL A 75 7.31 -6.42 -9.85
N ALA A 76 8.59 -6.80 -9.94
CA ALA A 76 9.46 -6.88 -8.79
C ALA A 76 10.21 -5.58 -8.47
N LYS A 77 9.98 -4.54 -9.28
CA LYS A 77 10.42 -3.18 -8.97
C LYS A 77 9.78 -2.71 -7.66
N VAL A 78 10.55 -1.96 -6.90
CA VAL A 78 10.17 -1.44 -5.59
C VAL A 78 10.12 0.06 -5.67
N GLU A 79 8.97 0.61 -5.34
CA GLU A 79 8.78 2.04 -5.17
C GLU A 79 8.64 2.39 -3.69
N ALA A 80 8.96 3.63 -3.32
CA ALA A 80 8.96 4.05 -1.92
C ALA A 80 7.60 3.91 -1.22
N GLY A 81 6.50 3.96 -1.98
CA GLY A 81 5.14 3.80 -1.48
C GLY A 81 4.63 2.36 -1.43
N ASP A 82 5.37 1.38 -1.96
CA ASP A 82 4.94 -0.03 -1.93
C ASP A 82 4.82 -0.54 -0.49
N CYS A 83 3.72 -1.25 -0.19
CA CYS A 83 3.53 -1.86 1.12
C CYS A 83 2.56 -3.04 1.08
N THR A 84 2.98 -4.17 1.65
CA THR A 84 2.16 -5.38 1.85
C THR A 84 1.69 -5.52 3.30
N PHE A 85 1.99 -4.55 4.16
CA PHE A 85 1.56 -4.50 5.57
C PHE A 85 1.82 -5.76 6.43
N ASP A 86 2.72 -6.64 6.00
CA ASP A 86 3.01 -7.90 6.69
C ASP A 86 3.59 -7.75 8.10
N ARG A 87 4.23 -6.61 8.38
CA ARG A 87 5.02 -6.40 9.60
C ARG A 87 4.80 -5.05 10.25
N ASP A 88 4.59 -4.03 9.44
CA ASP A 88 4.37 -2.65 9.85
C ASP A 88 3.62 -1.90 8.73
N LEU A 89 3.31 -0.63 8.95
CA LEU A 89 2.72 0.24 7.94
C LEU A 89 3.74 0.70 6.87
N CYS A 90 4.90 0.06 6.78
CA CYS A 90 6.02 0.50 5.96
C CYS A 90 6.38 1.97 6.24
N LEU A 91 6.28 2.83 5.23
CA LEU A 91 6.45 4.27 5.34
C LEU A 91 5.10 5.04 5.30
N TRP A 92 3.97 4.32 5.35
CA TRP A 92 2.64 4.92 5.43
C TRP A 92 2.36 5.38 6.86
N GLU A 93 1.74 6.55 6.97
CA GLU A 93 1.41 7.17 8.24
C GLU A 93 -0.09 7.21 8.44
N ALA A 94 -0.57 6.60 9.53
CA ALA A 94 -1.95 6.71 9.95
C ALA A 94 -2.18 8.00 10.74
N SER A 95 -3.16 8.80 10.33
CA SER A 95 -3.58 10.04 10.97
C SER A 95 -5.11 10.15 11.06
N GLY A 96 -5.60 11.07 11.88
CA GLY A 96 -7.03 11.11 12.26
C GLY A 96 -7.35 10.23 13.46
N GLY A 97 -8.63 10.16 13.81
CA GLY A 97 -9.09 9.74 15.14
C GLY A 97 -8.73 10.81 16.17
N ASP A 98 -9.63 11.75 16.44
CA ASP A 98 -9.39 12.90 17.33
C ASP A 98 -8.62 12.57 18.63
N GLU A 99 -7.41 13.10 18.75
CA GLU A 99 -6.69 13.28 20.02
C GLU A 99 -7.13 14.55 20.78
N SER A 100 -8.16 15.27 20.29
CA SER A 100 -8.54 16.58 20.83
C SER A 100 -9.43 16.54 22.09
N SER A 101 -9.81 15.37 22.60
CA SER A 101 -10.47 15.26 23.90
C SER A 101 -9.56 14.65 24.94
N SER A 102 -9.20 15.44 25.95
CA SER A 102 -8.55 15.04 27.21
C SER A 102 -9.47 14.16 28.10
N SER A 103 -10.37 13.39 27.49
CA SER A 103 -11.19 12.39 28.15
C SER A 103 -10.62 11.01 27.83
N SER A 104 -10.53 10.15 28.84
CA SER A 104 -9.99 8.79 28.78
C SER A 104 -10.78 7.81 27.88
N SER A 105 -11.53 8.32 26.90
CA SER A 105 -12.37 7.62 25.92
C SER A 105 -11.84 7.68 24.48
N SER A 106 -10.69 8.33 24.26
CA SER A 106 -10.02 8.45 22.94
C SER A 106 -9.43 7.13 22.42
N ALA A 107 -9.34 6.10 23.27
CA ALA A 107 -8.71 4.80 22.96
C ALA A 107 -9.45 3.93 21.92
N ASN A 108 -10.56 4.38 21.34
CA ASN A 108 -11.42 3.54 20.48
C ASN A 108 -11.74 4.18 19.11
N LEU A 109 -11.12 5.31 18.73
CA LEU A 109 -11.46 5.97 17.47
C LEU A 109 -10.77 5.21 16.34
N ALA A 110 -11.51 4.84 15.29
CA ALA A 110 -10.98 4.05 14.19
C ALA A 110 -9.83 4.84 13.56
N LYS A 111 -8.63 4.35 13.75
CA LYS A 111 -7.40 4.81 13.11
C LYS A 111 -6.89 3.64 12.28
N TRP A 112 -6.29 3.89 11.13
CA TRP A 112 -5.60 2.83 10.41
C TRP A 112 -4.50 2.21 11.26
N HIS A 113 -4.50 0.89 11.38
CA HIS A 113 -3.44 0.12 12.02
C HIS A 113 -3.27 -1.24 11.33
N LEU A 114 -2.25 -1.97 11.73
CA LEU A 114 -2.09 -3.35 11.27
C LEU A 114 -3.22 -4.23 11.80
N ALA A 115 -3.69 -5.13 10.95
CA ALA A 115 -4.70 -6.12 11.30
C ALA A 115 -4.28 -6.97 12.50
N ASP A 116 -5.10 -6.94 13.55
CA ASP A 116 -5.01 -7.82 14.71
C ASP A 116 -6.40 -8.35 15.05
N ASN A 117 -6.58 -9.67 15.01
CA ASN A 117 -7.89 -10.33 15.26
C ASN A 117 -9.04 -9.86 14.33
N SER A 118 -8.74 -9.50 13.08
CA SER A 118 -9.75 -9.11 12.09
C SER A 118 -10.40 -10.34 11.42
N PRO A 119 -11.69 -10.27 11.02
CA PRO A 119 -12.40 -11.39 10.39
C PRO A 119 -11.94 -11.69 8.95
N LEU A 120 -11.15 -10.82 8.34
CA LEU A 120 -10.61 -10.98 7.00
C LEU A 120 -9.30 -11.77 7.03
N LYS A 121 -9.15 -12.69 6.07
CA LYS A 121 -7.85 -13.30 5.78
C LYS A 121 -6.96 -12.31 5.07
N ASP A 122 -5.65 -12.41 5.31
CA ASP A 122 -4.63 -11.69 4.55
C ASP A 122 -4.79 -11.91 3.04
N HIS A 123 -4.72 -10.85 2.22
CA HIS A 123 -4.76 -11.02 0.78
C HIS A 123 -3.43 -11.57 0.25
N THR A 124 -2.32 -11.08 0.78
CA THR A 124 -0.97 -11.40 0.29
C THR A 124 -0.67 -12.90 0.37
N PHE A 125 -1.00 -13.52 1.51
CA PHE A 125 -0.68 -14.91 1.79
C PHE A 125 -1.87 -15.82 2.11
N GLU A 126 -3.11 -15.31 2.11
CA GLU A 126 -4.30 -16.05 2.57
C GLU A 126 -4.18 -16.53 4.02
N ALA A 127 -3.34 -15.86 4.82
CA ALA A 127 -3.18 -16.14 6.24
C ALA A 127 -4.48 -15.85 7.00
N ASP A 128 -4.78 -16.65 8.02
CA ASP A 128 -6.01 -16.50 8.80
C ASP A 128 -6.04 -15.22 9.65
N GLU A 129 -4.88 -14.59 9.90
CA GLU A 129 -4.76 -13.37 10.70
C GLU A 129 -3.59 -12.49 10.23
N GLY A 130 -3.74 -11.16 10.33
CA GLY A 130 -2.70 -10.16 10.03
C GLY A 130 -2.52 -9.89 8.53
N GLY A 131 -1.44 -9.19 8.17
CA GLY A 131 -1.01 -9.05 6.77
C GLY A 131 -1.57 -7.85 5.99
N TYR A 132 -2.39 -7.00 6.61
CA TYR A 132 -2.99 -5.83 5.94
C TYR A 132 -3.18 -4.68 6.92
N ALA A 133 -3.40 -3.47 6.39
CA ALA A 133 -3.84 -2.32 7.18
C ALA A 133 -5.36 -2.30 7.25
N TYR A 134 -5.94 -1.99 8.42
CA TYR A 134 -7.38 -1.84 8.56
C TYR A 134 -7.78 -0.75 9.56
N MET A 135 -9.04 -0.35 9.49
CA MET A 135 -9.70 0.51 10.46
C MET A 135 -11.14 0.03 10.68
N GLU A 136 -11.65 0.06 11.91
CA GLU A 136 -13.04 -0.28 12.20
C GLU A 136 -13.64 0.58 13.32
N THR A 137 -14.96 0.76 13.29
CA THR A 137 -15.73 1.38 14.37
C THR A 137 -17.10 0.72 14.45
N PHE A 138 -17.66 0.62 15.66
CA PHE A 138 -18.94 -0.06 15.88
C PHE A 138 -20.09 0.87 16.27
N ASN A 139 -19.81 2.07 16.78
CA ASN A 139 -20.82 2.89 17.47
C ASN A 139 -20.72 4.39 17.15
N ARG A 140 -19.89 4.77 16.18
CA ARG A 140 -19.70 6.19 15.83
C ARG A 140 -19.12 6.33 14.45
N ILE A 141 -19.48 7.44 13.82
CA ILE A 141 -18.83 7.90 12.61
C ILE A 141 -17.37 8.21 12.95
N SER A 142 -16.44 7.56 12.28
CA SER A 142 -15.00 7.78 12.41
C SER A 142 -14.40 8.08 11.05
N LYS A 143 -13.39 8.94 11.05
CA LYS A 143 -12.59 9.30 9.87
C LYS A 143 -11.12 9.14 10.18
N SER A 144 -10.39 8.45 9.31
CA SER A 144 -8.94 8.32 9.42
C SER A 144 -8.31 8.21 8.04
N ASN A 145 -7.09 8.72 7.96
CA ASN A 145 -6.28 8.79 6.76
C ASN A 145 -5.09 7.87 6.91
N LEU A 146 -4.81 7.07 5.88
CA LEU A 146 -3.56 6.37 5.68
C LEU A 146 -2.79 7.11 4.57
N THR A 147 -1.69 7.73 4.94
CA THR A 147 -0.96 8.68 4.08
C THR A 147 0.34 8.08 3.60
N SER A 148 0.59 8.13 2.29
CA SER A 148 1.81 7.60 1.69
C SER A 148 3.05 8.44 2.06
N PRO A 149 4.25 7.92 1.79
CA PRO A 149 5.47 8.73 1.65
C PRO A 149 5.30 9.83 0.59
N LEU A 150 6.20 10.80 0.60
CA LEU A 150 6.26 11.80 -0.45
C LEU A 150 6.66 11.13 -1.78
N LEU A 151 5.86 11.37 -2.81
CA LEU A 151 6.06 10.86 -4.16
C LEU A 151 6.53 11.98 -5.10
N PRO A 152 7.44 11.67 -6.03
CA PRO A 152 7.95 12.66 -6.96
C PRO A 152 6.89 13.10 -7.96
N SER A 153 6.87 14.40 -8.23
CA SER A 153 5.94 15.05 -9.18
C SER A 153 6.20 14.74 -10.64
N ASP A 154 7.44 14.40 -11.00
CA ASP A 154 7.88 14.18 -12.37
C ASP A 154 7.65 12.74 -12.88
N THR A 155 7.02 11.89 -12.06
CA THR A 155 6.81 10.48 -12.36
C THR A 155 5.33 10.13 -12.40
N PHE A 156 4.91 9.52 -13.51
CA PHE A 156 3.60 8.88 -13.60
C PHE A 156 3.63 7.53 -12.87
N PHE A 157 2.63 7.28 -12.04
CA PHE A 157 2.43 5.98 -11.41
C PHE A 157 1.07 5.40 -11.77
N CYS A 158 1.05 4.10 -12.07
CA CYS A 158 -0.15 3.33 -11.86
C CYS A 158 -0.21 2.85 -10.42
N PHE A 159 -1.17 3.37 -9.67
CA PHE A 159 -1.37 2.99 -8.29
C PHE A 159 -2.39 1.87 -8.19
N THR A 160 -2.03 0.78 -7.52
CA THR A 160 -2.87 -0.41 -7.34
C THR A 160 -2.87 -0.84 -5.89
N PHE A 161 -3.97 -1.42 -5.45
CA PHE A 161 -4.14 -1.89 -4.08
C PHE A 161 -5.27 -2.92 -4.04
N TRP A 162 -5.32 -3.71 -2.99
CA TRP A 162 -6.47 -4.53 -2.63
C TRP A 162 -7.21 -3.90 -1.47
N PHE A 163 -8.53 -3.99 -1.48
CA PHE A 163 -9.36 -3.46 -0.40
C PHE A 163 -10.55 -4.37 -0.11
N SER A 164 -11.07 -4.29 1.10
CA SER A 164 -12.29 -5.00 1.50
C SER A 164 -12.96 -4.25 2.64
N HIS A 165 -14.28 -4.35 2.75
CA HIS A 165 -14.97 -3.93 3.96
C HIS A 165 -14.96 -5.02 5.01
N VAL A 166 -15.06 -4.61 6.28
CA VAL A 166 -15.02 -5.54 7.40
C VAL A 166 -16.44 -5.97 7.82
N TYR A 167 -17.39 -5.03 7.84
CA TYR A 167 -18.79 -5.30 8.21
C TYR A 167 -19.78 -4.59 7.29
N ARG A 168 -21.01 -5.11 7.27
CA ARG A 168 -22.12 -4.62 6.47
C ARG A 168 -22.80 -3.39 7.06
N ASP A 169 -22.26 -2.22 6.75
CA ASP A 169 -22.87 -0.92 7.03
C ASP A 169 -22.29 0.17 6.11
N THR A 170 -22.87 1.36 6.15
CA THR A 170 -22.43 2.50 5.37
C THR A 170 -20.98 2.87 5.68
N ALA A 171 -20.16 2.87 4.64
CA ALA A 171 -18.74 3.19 4.68
C ALA A 171 -18.31 3.82 3.35
N GLU A 172 -17.36 4.74 3.41
CA GLU A 172 -16.76 5.37 2.24
C GLU A 172 -15.24 5.19 2.31
N LEU A 173 -14.63 4.81 1.19
CA LEU A 173 -13.19 4.83 0.99
C LEU A 173 -12.86 5.76 -0.16
N LYS A 174 -12.05 6.77 0.10
CA LYS A 174 -11.67 7.79 -0.88
C LYS A 174 -10.16 7.90 -0.97
N ILE A 175 -9.65 8.15 -2.17
CA ILE A 175 -8.23 8.33 -2.42
C ILE A 175 -8.00 9.71 -3.00
N TYR A 176 -7.16 10.46 -2.31
CA TYR A 176 -6.80 11.82 -2.66
C TYR A 176 -5.33 11.92 -3.05
N ARG A 177 -5.04 12.87 -3.94
CA ARG A 177 -3.71 13.43 -4.12
C ARG A 177 -3.61 14.74 -3.37
N VAL A 178 -2.63 14.84 -2.48
CA VAL A 178 -2.38 16.03 -1.65
C VAL A 178 -0.98 16.57 -1.94
N PRO A 179 -0.84 17.78 -2.53
CA PRO A 179 0.46 18.40 -2.78
C PRO A 179 1.25 18.65 -1.49
N GLU A 180 2.58 18.60 -1.58
CA GLU A 180 3.48 18.95 -0.48
C GLU A 180 3.25 20.42 -0.07
N GLY A 181 3.01 20.66 1.22
CA GLY A 181 2.62 21.97 1.73
C GLY A 181 1.10 22.17 1.91
N GLY A 182 0.27 21.22 1.47
CA GLY A 182 -1.10 21.03 1.95
C GLY A 182 -2.13 22.08 1.50
N GLY A 183 -2.31 22.30 0.20
CA GLY A 183 -3.42 23.16 -0.27
C GLY A 183 -3.14 24.67 -0.23
N GLN A 184 -2.01 25.09 0.36
CA GLN A 184 -1.76 26.51 0.62
C GLN A 184 -1.20 27.21 -0.63
N GLY A 185 -2.08 27.85 -1.42
CA GLY A 185 -1.62 28.67 -2.55
C GLY A 185 -2.67 29.34 -3.40
N GLY A 186 -3.96 29.02 -3.28
CA GLY A 186 -5.04 29.65 -4.08
C GLY A 186 -4.96 29.41 -5.60
N GLU A 187 -4.00 28.59 -6.05
CA GLU A 187 -3.92 28.05 -7.41
C GLU A 187 -4.47 26.62 -7.38
N GLU A 188 -5.35 26.28 -8.32
CA GLU A 188 -6.06 24.97 -8.37
C GLU A 188 -5.10 23.77 -8.36
N GLU A 189 -3.88 23.92 -8.90
CA GLU A 189 -2.86 22.86 -8.94
C GLU A 189 -2.29 22.51 -7.56
N ASN A 190 -2.47 23.40 -6.58
CA ASN A 190 -1.98 23.22 -5.21
C ASN A 190 -3.04 22.60 -4.30
N GLU A 191 -4.25 22.36 -4.79
CA GLU A 191 -5.36 21.83 -4.00
C GLU A 191 -5.36 20.30 -3.93
N GLU A 192 -6.02 19.77 -2.90
CA GLU A 192 -6.31 18.35 -2.76
C GLU A 192 -7.26 17.89 -3.89
N ALA A 193 -6.91 16.80 -4.58
CA ALA A 193 -7.72 16.25 -5.66
C ALA A 193 -8.25 14.86 -5.29
N LEU A 194 -9.57 14.66 -5.35
CA LEU A 194 -10.19 13.34 -5.24
C LEU A 194 -10.00 12.57 -6.54
N LEU A 195 -9.41 11.36 -6.46
CA LEU A 195 -9.05 10.56 -7.64
C LEU A 195 -9.79 9.22 -7.74
N TRP A 196 -10.27 8.69 -6.62
CA TRP A 196 -10.97 7.41 -6.56
C TRP A 196 -11.91 7.40 -5.35
N GLU A 197 -13.13 6.88 -5.50
CA GLU A 197 -14.07 6.71 -4.39
C GLU A 197 -14.87 5.42 -4.49
N TYR A 198 -15.16 4.82 -3.33
CA TYR A 198 -16.02 3.65 -3.23
C TYR A 198 -16.91 3.78 -2.00
N ASN A 199 -18.20 3.59 -2.20
CA ASN A 199 -19.22 3.75 -1.15
C ASN A 199 -19.97 2.43 -0.98
N LEU A 200 -20.15 2.04 0.27
CA LEU A 200 -21.00 0.93 0.66
C LEU A 200 -22.30 1.44 1.24
N ASP A 201 -23.39 0.84 0.83
CA ASP A 201 -24.73 1.08 1.36
C ASP A 201 -25.16 -0.10 2.22
N ALA A 202 -25.74 0.19 3.40
CA ALA A 202 -26.15 -0.83 4.37
C ALA A 202 -27.22 -1.81 3.83
N ASP A 203 -27.89 -1.46 2.73
CA ASP A 203 -28.98 -2.22 2.14
C ASP A 203 -28.52 -3.26 1.09
N ASP A 204 -27.24 -3.29 0.69
CA ASP A 204 -26.76 -4.17 -0.40
C ASP A 204 -26.72 -5.65 0.01
N GLU A 205 -27.50 -6.52 -0.66
CA GLU A 205 -27.80 -7.90 -0.22
C GLU A 205 -26.61 -8.89 -0.33
N ASP A 206 -25.59 -8.60 -1.13
CA ASP A 206 -24.40 -9.46 -1.35
C ASP A 206 -23.14 -8.82 -0.76
N ASP A 207 -23.07 -8.77 0.57
CA ASP A 207 -22.04 -7.98 1.28
C ASP A 207 -21.10 -8.84 2.12
N THR A 208 -20.73 -10.02 1.58
CA THR A 208 -19.70 -10.85 2.20
C THR A 208 -18.34 -10.14 2.08
N PRO A 209 -17.61 -9.93 3.19
CA PRO A 209 -16.27 -9.37 3.16
C PRO A 209 -15.35 -10.17 2.23
N THR A 210 -15.03 -9.59 1.07
CA THR A 210 -14.16 -10.20 0.07
C THR A 210 -13.20 -9.16 -0.48
N TRP A 211 -11.99 -9.58 -0.83
CA TRP A 211 -10.98 -8.69 -1.39
C TRP A 211 -11.37 -8.25 -2.81
N GLN A 212 -11.31 -6.95 -3.03
CA GLN A 212 -11.56 -6.29 -4.30
C GLN A 212 -10.28 -5.59 -4.76
N TYR A 213 -10.07 -5.55 -6.08
CA TYR A 213 -8.93 -4.88 -6.68
C TYR A 213 -9.26 -3.41 -6.95
N GLY A 214 -8.38 -2.51 -6.54
CA GLY A 214 -8.44 -1.08 -6.80
C GLY A 214 -7.25 -0.62 -7.66
N GLN A 215 -7.50 0.31 -8.58
CA GLN A 215 -6.45 0.92 -9.40
C GLN A 215 -6.82 2.34 -9.79
N LEU A 216 -5.83 3.22 -9.93
CA LEU A 216 -5.98 4.55 -10.52
C LEU A 216 -4.65 5.08 -11.10
N PRO A 217 -4.72 5.93 -12.14
CA PRO A 217 -3.56 6.68 -12.61
C PRO A 217 -3.23 7.82 -11.63
N LEU A 218 -1.93 8.02 -11.41
CA LEU A 218 -1.38 9.18 -10.73
C LEU A 218 -0.53 9.95 -11.74
N ASP A 219 -1.14 10.98 -12.34
CA ASP A 219 -0.49 11.82 -13.34
C ASP A 219 0.61 12.68 -12.71
N THR A 220 1.61 13.02 -13.55
CA THR A 220 2.67 13.96 -13.19
C THR A 220 2.10 15.31 -12.80
N THR A 221 2.72 15.97 -11.83
CA THR A 221 2.33 17.26 -11.26
C THR A 221 3.49 18.26 -11.30
N ASN A 222 3.26 19.47 -10.78
CA ASN A 222 4.31 20.49 -10.60
C ASN A 222 4.93 20.46 -9.19
N ILE A 223 4.30 19.77 -8.23
CA ILE A 223 4.71 19.70 -6.83
C ILE A 223 4.60 18.25 -6.38
N ASP A 224 5.63 17.79 -5.67
CA ASP A 224 5.65 16.47 -5.05
C ASP A 224 4.41 16.31 -4.16
N TYR A 225 3.91 15.10 -4.03
CA TYR A 225 2.60 14.89 -3.42
C TYR A 225 2.54 13.62 -2.60
N ARG A 226 1.48 13.47 -1.82
CA ARG A 226 1.15 12.25 -1.09
C ARG A 226 -0.17 11.71 -1.60
N VAL A 227 -0.28 10.39 -1.62
CA VAL A 227 -1.55 9.69 -1.76
C VAL A 227 -2.13 9.51 -0.37
N VAL A 228 -3.40 9.89 -0.19
CA VAL A 228 -4.12 9.75 1.08
C VAL A 228 -5.32 8.86 0.86
N MET A 229 -5.35 7.70 1.53
CA MET A 229 -6.54 6.87 1.62
C MET A 229 -7.35 7.29 2.85
N ALA A 230 -8.48 7.95 2.61
CA ALA A 230 -9.39 8.42 3.65
C ALA A 230 -10.56 7.45 3.78
N GLY A 231 -10.66 6.81 4.95
CA GLY A 231 -11.80 5.97 5.32
C GLY A 231 -12.78 6.74 6.19
N MET A 232 -14.06 6.72 5.82
CA MET A 232 -15.17 7.15 6.68
C MET A 232 -16.07 5.96 6.96
N VAL A 233 -16.24 5.61 8.22
CA VAL A 233 -16.96 4.39 8.65
C VAL A 233 -17.93 4.72 9.77
N THR A 234 -19.05 4.01 9.83
CA THR A 234 -20.12 4.25 10.82
C THR A 234 -20.30 3.10 11.82
N ARG A 235 -20.67 1.91 11.32
CA ARG A 235 -20.57 0.61 12.04
C ARG A 235 -19.93 -0.45 11.13
N SER A 236 -18.86 -0.03 10.47
CA SER A 236 -18.12 -0.83 9.49
C SER A 236 -16.61 -0.60 9.67
N GLY A 237 -15.83 -1.18 8.76
CA GLY A 237 -14.40 -1.01 8.67
C GLY A 237 -13.93 -1.15 7.23
N TRP A 238 -12.74 -0.65 6.96
CA TRP A 238 -12.03 -0.86 5.71
C TRP A 238 -10.71 -1.58 5.99
N ALA A 239 -10.37 -2.52 5.14
CA ALA A 239 -9.08 -3.17 5.05
C ALA A 239 -8.46 -2.82 3.70
N VAL A 240 -7.15 -2.59 3.69
CA VAL A 240 -6.33 -2.33 2.50
C VAL A 240 -5.07 -3.17 2.59
N ASP A 241 -4.71 -3.79 1.47
CA ASP A 241 -3.51 -4.61 1.35
C ASP A 241 -2.82 -4.42 -0.01
N ASP A 242 -1.60 -4.94 -0.14
CA ASP A 242 -0.88 -5.10 -1.40
C ASP A 242 -0.80 -3.80 -2.23
N VAL A 243 -0.43 -2.72 -1.54
CA VAL A 243 -0.29 -1.38 -2.12
C VAL A 243 0.96 -1.33 -2.98
N LYS A 244 0.79 -0.91 -4.24
CA LYS A 244 1.82 -0.95 -5.27
C LYS A 244 1.79 0.26 -6.19
N PHE A 245 2.97 0.79 -6.52
CA PHE A 245 3.17 1.85 -7.51
C PHE A 245 3.98 1.29 -8.68
N TYR A 246 3.39 1.26 -9.87
CA TYR A 246 4.08 0.85 -11.09
C TYR A 246 4.41 2.06 -11.95
N THR A 247 5.68 2.28 -12.24
CA THR A 247 6.10 3.25 -13.25
C THR A 247 5.89 2.64 -14.63
N SER A 248 4.85 3.05 -15.35
CA SER A 248 4.60 2.60 -16.73
C SER A 248 4.17 3.77 -17.60
N ASP A 249 4.80 3.92 -18.77
CA ASP A 249 4.55 5.00 -19.72
C ASP A 249 3.16 4.94 -20.39
N THR A 250 2.31 3.95 -20.05
CA THR A 250 0.98 3.80 -20.66
C THR A 250 -0.13 3.34 -19.70
N ASN A 251 -0.91 4.33 -19.25
CA ASN A 251 -2.38 4.35 -19.27
C ASN A 251 -3.12 3.24 -18.51
N CYS A 252 -2.83 3.08 -17.21
CA CYS A 252 -3.77 2.40 -16.35
C CYS A 252 -4.97 3.32 -16.02
N ARG A 253 -6.12 2.71 -15.77
CA ARG A 253 -7.40 3.43 -15.59
C ARG A 253 -7.93 3.19 -14.19
N VAL A 254 -8.83 4.07 -13.78
CA VAL A 254 -9.61 3.88 -12.56
C VAL A 254 -10.35 2.54 -12.64
N TYR A 255 -10.12 1.69 -11.64
CA TYR A 255 -10.79 0.42 -11.46
C TYR A 255 -11.24 0.24 -10.00
N PRO A 256 -12.45 -0.27 -9.74
CA PRO A 256 -13.51 -0.51 -10.72
C PRO A 256 -13.90 0.81 -11.41
N SER A 257 -14.45 0.75 -12.63
CA SER A 257 -14.75 1.99 -13.39
C SER A 257 -15.79 2.87 -12.70
N THR A 258 -16.61 2.28 -11.82
CA THR A 258 -17.58 2.97 -10.97
C THR A 258 -16.93 3.79 -9.85
N ALA A 259 -15.65 3.56 -9.56
CA ALA A 259 -14.92 4.31 -8.55
C ALA A 259 -14.32 5.62 -9.05
N SER A 260 -14.56 5.97 -10.32
CA SER A 260 -14.21 7.29 -10.83
C SER A 260 -15.09 8.34 -10.14
N PRO A 261 -14.49 9.38 -9.52
CA PRO A 261 -15.26 10.45 -8.89
C PRO A 261 -16.22 11.12 -9.88
N VAL A 262 -17.40 11.51 -9.40
CA VAL A 262 -18.46 12.17 -10.19
C VAL A 262 -18.26 13.68 -10.28
#